data_AF-A0A844TVG7-F1
#
_entry.id   AF-A0A844TVG7-F1
#
_cell.length_a   1.000
_cell.length_b   1.000
_cell.length_c   1.000
_cell.angle_alpha   90.00
_cell.angle_beta   90.00
_cell.angle_gamma   90.00
#
_symmetry.space_group_name_H-M   'P 1'
#
loop_
_entity.id
_entity.type
_entity.pdbx_description
1 polymer ?
#
loop_
_entity_poly.entity_id
_entity_poly.type
_entity_poly.pdbx_seq_one_letter_code
_entity_poly.pdbx_strand_id
1 'polypeptide(L)'
;MPDKQRTLHTGTSRSAVNEHDHEFEAYIARMQARLLTCVGDNGLFQADTEGLYDAFLMGFPPEDRRYHDCSLCRRFFERYGGLVTIDKQGKTRSALWNVADAPAQYRESVQQVLSLIQEAGVRGPFSYTDTSWGVPLAGGWQHFALNGPDALIHKSTVQTANQRMATARRDFRVLADALRMFDSAAATQAVALLKTDSLYRAQRILEMAQWFADLHVALRGERGKVRDNLLWRAVASAPACFCHVRNTMLGTLLQDIAHGIPLDAVASRFAQRMHPLRYQRPQCAPTEGNIAQAEKLVEKLGIARSLKRRYARLEEIRTLWTE
;
A
#
# COMPACT_ATOMS: atom_id res chain seq x y z
N MET A 1 -6.39 -83.71 -13.44
CA MET A 1 -5.79 -83.66 -12.09
C MET A 1 -4.30 -83.35 -12.24
N PRO A 2 -3.75 -82.26 -11.71
CA PRO A 2 -4.23 -80.87 -11.64
C PRO A 2 -3.43 -79.93 -12.57
N ASP A 3 -4.05 -78.80 -12.85
CA ASP A 3 -3.62 -77.67 -13.69
C ASP A 3 -2.82 -76.65 -12.84
N LYS A 4 -1.67 -76.17 -13.33
CA LYS A 4 -0.81 -75.21 -12.62
C LYS A 4 -1.22 -73.79 -12.99
N GLN A 5 -1.94 -73.15 -12.07
CA GLN A 5 -2.34 -71.75 -12.15
C GLN A 5 -1.11 -70.82 -12.19
N ARG A 6 -1.09 -70.00 -13.24
CA ARG A 6 -0.17 -68.91 -13.51
C ARG A 6 -0.61 -67.69 -12.68
N THR A 7 0.13 -67.37 -11.63
CA THR A 7 -0.06 -66.16 -10.82
C THR A 7 0.31 -64.93 -11.64
N LEU A 8 -0.69 -64.17 -12.04
CA LEU A 8 -0.57 -62.83 -12.59
C LEU A 8 -0.25 -61.87 -11.43
N HIS A 9 0.98 -61.36 -11.40
CA HIS A 9 1.31 -60.18 -10.59
C HIS A 9 0.66 -58.96 -11.26
N THR A 10 -0.51 -58.58 -10.76
CA THR A 10 -1.12 -57.27 -11.05
C THR A 10 -0.31 -56.21 -10.30
N GLY A 11 0.59 -55.55 -11.03
CA GLY A 11 1.16 -54.29 -10.60
C GLY A 11 0.05 -53.24 -10.53
N THR A 12 -0.35 -52.88 -9.31
CA THR A 12 -1.29 -51.80 -9.07
C THR A 12 -0.62 -50.48 -9.44
N SER A 13 -0.86 -50.03 -10.67
CA SER A 13 -0.62 -48.67 -11.11
C SER A 13 -1.27 -47.69 -10.12
N ARG A 14 -0.46 -46.94 -9.37
CA ARG A 14 -0.90 -45.77 -8.62
C ARG A 14 -1.35 -44.69 -9.61
N SER A 15 -2.60 -44.78 -10.06
CA SER A 15 -3.32 -43.65 -10.64
C SER A 15 -4.15 -42.99 -9.53
N ALA A 16 -3.47 -42.33 -8.59
CA ALA A 16 -4.09 -41.44 -7.62
C ALA A 16 -4.20 -40.05 -8.26
N VAL A 17 -5.14 -39.91 -9.18
CA VAL A 17 -5.56 -38.61 -9.71
C VAL A 17 -6.84 -38.25 -8.97
N ASN A 18 -6.79 -37.19 -8.17
CA ASN A 18 -7.91 -36.47 -7.54
C ASN A 18 -8.61 -37.10 -6.32
N GLU A 19 -7.88 -37.38 -5.24
CA GLU A 19 -8.42 -37.09 -3.91
C GLU A 19 -8.13 -35.62 -3.64
N HIS A 20 -9.17 -34.83 -3.39
CA HIS A 20 -9.04 -33.42 -3.02
C HIS A 20 -8.15 -33.36 -1.78
N ASP A 21 -7.01 -32.67 -1.87
CA ASP A 21 -6.13 -32.46 -0.71
C ASP A 21 -6.85 -31.49 0.25
N HIS A 22 -7.81 -32.02 1.01
CA HIS A 22 -8.62 -31.29 1.97
C HIS A 22 -7.75 -30.58 3.02
N GLU A 23 -6.53 -31.06 3.26
CA GLU A 23 -5.58 -30.39 4.14
C GLU A 23 -5.03 -29.11 3.51
N PHE A 24 -4.75 -29.12 2.20
CA PHE A 24 -4.38 -27.93 1.45
C PHE A 24 -5.54 -26.91 1.37
N GLU A 25 -6.76 -27.36 1.05
CA GLU A 25 -7.96 -26.50 1.06
C GLU A 25 -8.14 -25.81 2.42
N ALA A 26 -8.06 -26.58 3.50
CA ALA A 26 -8.16 -26.07 4.86
C ALA A 26 -7.02 -25.09 5.19
N TYR A 27 -5.82 -25.32 4.66
CA TYR A 27 -4.69 -24.41 4.84
C TYR A 27 -4.92 -23.07 4.13
N ILE A 28 -5.39 -23.08 2.88
CA ILE A 28 -5.75 -21.87 2.14
C ILE A 28 -6.85 -21.09 2.89
N ALA A 29 -7.85 -21.78 3.44
CA ALA A 29 -8.89 -21.14 4.25
C ALA A 29 -8.32 -20.45 5.51
N ARG A 30 -7.35 -21.08 6.21
CA ARG A 30 -6.65 -20.47 7.35
C ARG A 30 -5.82 -19.25 6.93
N MET A 31 -5.13 -19.32 5.80
CA MET A 31 -4.40 -18.17 5.24
C MET A 31 -5.34 -17.01 4.90
N GLN A 32 -6.50 -17.30 4.30
CA GLN A 32 -7.53 -16.31 4.01
C GLN A 32 -8.04 -15.62 5.28
N ALA A 33 -8.40 -16.40 6.31
CA ALA A 33 -8.86 -15.84 7.59
C ALA A 33 -7.78 -14.96 8.25
N ARG A 34 -6.51 -15.36 8.15
CA ARG A 34 -5.40 -14.56 8.67
C ARG A 34 -5.22 -13.25 7.91
N LEU A 35 -5.27 -13.29 6.58
CA LEU A 35 -5.14 -12.10 5.75
C LEU A 35 -6.21 -11.06 6.14
N LEU A 36 -7.46 -11.50 6.28
CA LEU A 36 -8.56 -10.61 6.65
C LEU A 36 -8.43 -10.05 8.07
N THR A 37 -7.93 -10.84 9.04
CA THR A 37 -7.78 -10.41 10.43
C THR A 37 -6.55 -9.52 10.68
N CYS A 38 -5.41 -9.81 10.04
CA CYS A 38 -4.16 -9.09 10.29
C CYS A 38 -4.14 -7.69 9.66
N VAL A 39 -4.91 -7.49 8.59
CA VAL A 39 -4.92 -6.24 7.83
C VAL A 39 -5.49 -5.08 8.65
N GLY A 40 -6.65 -5.27 9.29
CA GLY A 40 -7.30 -4.25 10.14
C GLY A 40 -7.10 -2.82 9.64
N ASP A 41 -6.69 -1.91 10.54
CA ASP A 41 -6.32 -0.53 10.21
C ASP A 41 -4.84 -0.36 9.80
N ASN A 42 -4.05 -1.44 9.80
CA ASN A 42 -2.60 -1.35 9.64
C ASN A 42 -2.16 -1.26 8.17
N GLY A 43 -3.02 -1.67 7.22
CA GLY A 43 -2.69 -1.71 5.80
C GLY A 43 -1.76 -2.86 5.42
N LEU A 44 -1.60 -3.08 4.11
CA LEU A 44 -0.68 -4.08 3.56
C LEU A 44 0.56 -3.42 2.97
N PHE A 45 1.71 -4.06 3.16
CA PHE A 45 2.99 -3.64 2.64
C PHE A 45 3.70 -4.81 1.97
N GLN A 46 4.62 -4.47 1.07
CA GLN A 46 5.43 -5.44 0.36
C GLN A 46 6.83 -5.49 0.97
N ALA A 47 7.25 -6.66 1.43
CA ALA A 47 8.64 -6.93 1.77
C ALA A 47 9.50 -6.97 0.49
N ASP A 48 10.72 -6.44 0.59
CA ASP A 48 11.72 -6.47 -0.45
C ASP A 48 12.44 -7.82 -0.44
N THR A 49 11.77 -8.81 -1.04
CA THR A 49 12.19 -10.20 -1.05
C THR A 49 12.29 -10.69 -2.49
N GLU A 50 13.28 -11.53 -2.74
CA GLU A 50 13.44 -12.28 -3.99
C GLU A 50 13.56 -13.76 -3.63
N GLY A 51 13.26 -14.65 -4.58
CA GLY A 51 13.45 -16.10 -4.38
C GLY A 51 12.52 -16.75 -3.35
N LEU A 52 11.42 -16.10 -2.93
CA LEU A 52 10.49 -16.68 -1.95
C LEU A 52 9.95 -18.06 -2.36
N TYR A 53 9.65 -18.23 -3.65
CA TYR A 53 9.15 -19.50 -4.14
C TYR A 53 10.22 -20.59 -4.15
N ASP A 54 11.46 -20.24 -4.48
CA ASP A 54 12.56 -21.19 -4.47
C ASP A 54 12.90 -21.61 -3.03
N ALA A 55 12.82 -20.69 -2.06
CA ALA A 55 12.91 -21.00 -0.63
C ALA A 55 11.79 -21.93 -0.16
N PHE A 56 10.56 -21.70 -0.63
CA PHE A 56 9.43 -22.60 -0.39
C PHE A 56 9.71 -24.00 -0.95
N LEU A 57 10.22 -24.11 -2.17
CA LEU A 57 10.57 -25.41 -2.77
C LEU A 57 11.72 -26.11 -2.03
N MET A 58 12.70 -25.37 -1.53
CA MET A 58 13.84 -25.94 -0.80
C MET A 58 13.43 -26.58 0.54
N GLY A 59 12.30 -26.19 1.13
CA GLY A 59 11.78 -26.79 2.35
C GLY A 59 11.24 -28.21 2.20
N PHE A 60 11.03 -28.68 0.96
CA PHE A 60 10.64 -30.07 0.71
C PHE A 60 11.86 -30.99 0.48
N PRO A 61 11.73 -32.29 0.79
CA PRO A 61 12.68 -33.31 0.34
C PRO A 61 12.93 -33.21 -1.17
N PRO A 62 14.17 -33.40 -1.67
CA PRO A 62 14.51 -33.27 -3.08
C PRO A 62 13.57 -34.01 -4.05
N GLU A 63 13.08 -35.18 -3.66
CA GLU A 63 12.15 -36.03 -4.40
C GLU A 63 10.76 -35.40 -4.60
N ASP A 64 10.29 -34.59 -3.66
CA ASP A 64 8.95 -33.99 -3.66
C ASP A 64 8.94 -32.60 -4.33
N ARG A 65 10.10 -31.97 -4.52
CA ARG A 65 10.21 -30.62 -5.10
C ARG A 65 9.57 -30.52 -6.48
N ARG A 66 9.73 -31.56 -7.31
CA ARG A 66 9.16 -31.59 -8.65
C ARG A 66 7.64 -31.63 -8.65
N TYR A 67 7.03 -32.27 -7.64
CA TYR A 67 5.58 -32.29 -7.47
C TYR A 67 5.04 -30.90 -7.12
N HIS A 68 5.80 -30.12 -6.34
CA HIS A 68 5.42 -28.76 -5.93
C HIS A 68 5.88 -27.65 -6.90
N ASP A 69 6.67 -27.95 -7.93
CA ASP A 69 7.14 -26.99 -8.93
C ASP A 69 6.03 -26.61 -9.92
N CYS A 70 5.43 -25.45 -9.69
CA CYS A 70 4.25 -24.94 -10.36
C CYS A 70 4.40 -23.45 -10.67
N SER A 71 4.24 -23.10 -11.95
CA SER A 71 4.36 -21.72 -12.42
C SER A 71 3.26 -20.79 -11.90
N LEU A 72 2.05 -21.31 -11.63
CA LEU A 72 0.94 -20.52 -11.05
C LEU A 72 1.23 -20.18 -9.60
N CYS A 73 1.69 -21.15 -8.81
CA CYS A 73 2.13 -20.93 -7.43
C CYS A 73 3.33 -19.98 -7.40
N ARG A 74 4.33 -20.14 -8.28
CA ARG A 74 5.47 -19.21 -8.39
C ARG A 74 5.01 -17.75 -8.54
N ARG A 75 4.10 -17.48 -9.48
CA ARG A 75 3.53 -16.13 -9.70
C ARG A 75 2.79 -15.60 -8.47
N PHE A 76 2.07 -16.46 -7.75
CA PHE A 76 1.41 -16.08 -6.50
C PHE A 76 2.45 -15.64 -5.45
N PHE A 77 3.53 -16.40 -5.27
CA PHE A 77 4.59 -16.07 -4.32
C PHE A 77 5.31 -14.77 -4.68
N GLU A 78 5.67 -14.58 -5.95
CA GLU A 78 6.35 -13.37 -6.43
C GLU A 78 5.52 -12.09 -6.19
N ARG A 79 4.18 -12.19 -6.31
CA ARG A 79 3.30 -11.03 -6.18
C ARG A 79 2.76 -10.81 -4.77
N TYR A 80 2.44 -11.87 -4.04
CA TYR A 80 1.70 -11.82 -2.77
C TYR A 80 2.44 -12.48 -1.62
N GLY A 81 3.39 -13.36 -1.89
CA GLY A 81 4.12 -14.11 -0.86
C GLY A 81 4.86 -13.21 0.13
N GLY A 82 5.39 -12.08 -0.33
CA GLY A 82 6.10 -11.11 0.51
C GLY A 82 5.22 -10.10 1.24
N LEU A 83 3.89 -10.31 1.31
CA LEU A 83 3.01 -9.35 1.97
C LEU A 83 3.15 -9.37 3.49
N VAL A 84 3.27 -8.18 4.07
CA VAL A 84 3.40 -7.97 5.52
C VAL A 84 2.47 -6.87 5.99
N THR A 85 2.16 -6.89 7.28
CA THR A 85 1.59 -5.75 8.01
C THR A 85 2.65 -5.15 8.92
N ILE A 86 2.51 -3.86 9.25
CA ILE A 86 3.43 -3.16 10.14
C ILE A 86 2.61 -2.62 11.33
N ASP A 87 3.03 -2.98 12.55
CA ASP A 87 2.37 -2.53 13.78
C ASP A 87 2.77 -1.10 14.19
N LYS A 88 2.20 -0.64 15.32
CA LYS A 88 2.46 0.70 15.87
C LYS A 88 3.91 0.92 16.30
N GLN A 89 4.65 -0.16 16.53
CA GLN A 89 6.05 -0.17 16.96
C GLN A 89 7.00 -0.41 15.78
N GLY A 90 6.50 -0.47 14.55
CA GLY A 90 7.33 -0.67 13.34
C GLY A 90 7.76 -2.12 13.13
N LYS A 91 7.21 -3.09 13.87
CA LYS A 91 7.49 -4.50 13.64
C LYS A 91 6.63 -5.04 12.50
N THR A 92 7.24 -5.86 11.67
CA THR A 92 6.58 -6.53 10.54
C THR A 92 6.05 -7.89 10.95
N ARG A 93 4.88 -8.25 10.45
CA ARG A 93 4.32 -9.61 10.52
C ARG A 93 3.90 -10.05 9.12
N SER A 94 4.20 -11.29 8.76
CA SER A 94 3.69 -11.88 7.52
C SER A 94 2.16 -11.85 7.49
N ALA A 95 1.59 -11.40 6.38
CA ALA A 95 0.16 -11.39 6.18
C ALA A 95 -0.39 -12.79 5.85
N LEU A 96 0.46 -13.67 5.29
CA LEU A 96 0.04 -14.96 4.71
C LEU A 96 0.57 -16.18 5.46
N TRP A 97 1.80 -16.11 5.99
CA TRP A 97 2.56 -17.28 6.43
C TRP A 97 2.64 -17.39 7.95
N ASN A 98 2.49 -18.60 8.48
CA ASN A 98 2.58 -18.95 9.91
C ASN A 98 2.87 -20.44 10.00
N VAL A 99 3.92 -20.79 10.72
CA VAL A 99 4.33 -22.19 10.90
C VAL A 99 3.33 -22.95 11.77
N ALA A 100 2.72 -22.28 12.75
CA ALA A 100 1.89 -22.93 13.75
C ALA A 100 0.63 -23.59 13.18
N ASP A 101 0.13 -23.13 12.03
CA ASP A 101 -1.05 -23.68 11.36
C ASP A 101 -0.78 -24.20 9.94
N ALA A 102 0.51 -24.31 9.56
CA ALA A 102 0.93 -24.96 8.34
C ALA A 102 0.80 -26.49 8.49
N PRO A 103 0.25 -27.19 7.47
CA PRO A 103 0.29 -28.65 7.38
C PRO A 103 1.70 -29.18 7.58
N ALA A 104 1.83 -30.39 8.13
CA ALA A 104 3.13 -30.94 8.53
C ALA A 104 4.15 -30.92 7.37
N GLN A 105 3.71 -31.27 6.16
CA GLN A 105 4.53 -31.25 4.95
C GLN A 105 5.00 -29.85 4.50
N TYR A 106 4.28 -28.78 4.88
CA TYR A 106 4.60 -27.41 4.48
C TYR A 106 5.36 -26.63 5.56
N ARG A 107 5.51 -27.15 6.79
CA ARG A 107 6.08 -26.38 7.92
C ARG A 107 7.48 -25.86 7.63
N GLU A 108 8.35 -26.71 7.10
CA GLU A 108 9.73 -26.33 6.78
C GLU A 108 9.75 -25.27 5.66
N SER A 109 9.01 -25.51 4.58
CA SER A 109 8.86 -24.56 3.46
C SER A 109 8.34 -23.19 3.91
N VAL A 110 7.34 -23.17 4.81
CA VAL A 110 6.78 -21.94 5.39
C VAL A 110 7.77 -21.25 6.31
N GLN A 111 8.56 -22.01 7.08
CA GLN A 111 9.62 -21.47 7.93
C GLN A 111 10.71 -20.78 7.09
N GLN A 112 11.15 -21.40 5.99
CA GLN A 112 12.15 -20.82 5.07
C GLN A 112 11.65 -19.50 4.45
N VAL A 113 10.39 -19.48 4.00
CA VAL A 113 9.75 -18.26 3.49
C VAL A 113 9.68 -17.16 4.55
N LEU A 114 9.30 -17.51 5.79
CA LEU A 114 9.21 -16.56 6.89
C LEU A 114 10.57 -15.96 7.26
N SER A 115 11.64 -16.76 7.26
CA SER A 115 13.00 -16.28 7.52
C SER A 115 13.39 -15.18 6.53
N LEU A 116 13.15 -15.39 5.23
CA LEU A 116 13.43 -14.38 4.20
C LEU A 116 12.61 -13.09 4.40
N ILE A 117 11.33 -13.23 4.76
CA ILE A 117 10.46 -12.06 5.00
C ILE A 117 10.92 -11.27 6.23
N GLN A 118 11.37 -11.94 7.29
CA GLN A 118 11.88 -11.30 8.50
C GLN A 118 13.21 -10.57 8.26
N GLU A 119 14.05 -11.13 7.39
CA GLU A 119 15.33 -10.53 7.00
C GLU A 119 15.20 -9.40 5.98
N ALA A 120 14.07 -9.31 5.27
CA ALA A 120 13.83 -8.24 4.32
C ALA A 120 13.48 -6.89 4.98
N GLY A 121 13.72 -5.81 4.23
CA GLY A 121 13.11 -4.51 4.49
C GLY A 121 11.73 -4.40 3.83
N VAL A 122 10.97 -3.35 4.14
CA VAL A 122 9.74 -3.03 3.41
C VAL A 122 10.04 -2.07 2.27
N ARG A 123 9.52 -2.35 1.06
CA ARG A 123 9.69 -1.49 -0.13
C ARG A 123 8.50 -0.55 -0.42
N GLY A 124 7.41 -0.70 0.31
CA GLY A 124 6.28 0.23 0.26
C GLY A 124 4.91 -0.41 0.51
N PRO A 125 3.85 0.42 0.59
CA PRO A 125 2.48 -0.07 0.70
C PRO A 125 2.07 -0.84 -0.55
N PHE A 126 1.28 -1.89 -0.35
CA PHE A 126 0.72 -2.70 -1.40
C PHE A 126 -0.66 -2.19 -1.80
N SER A 127 -0.95 -2.16 -3.09
CA SER A 127 -2.27 -1.78 -3.62
C SER A 127 -2.61 -2.69 -4.79
N TYR A 128 -3.90 -2.97 -4.94
CA TYR A 128 -4.41 -3.89 -5.94
C TYR A 128 -5.84 -3.49 -6.35
N THR A 129 -6.25 -3.92 -7.53
CA THR A 129 -7.59 -3.70 -8.09
C THR A 129 -8.43 -4.97 -8.07
N ASP A 130 -7.78 -6.13 -8.24
CA ASP A 130 -8.44 -7.42 -8.41
C ASP A 130 -8.70 -8.06 -7.06
N THR A 131 -9.93 -8.49 -6.83
CA THR A 131 -10.32 -9.17 -5.58
C THR A 131 -9.71 -10.55 -5.48
N SER A 132 -9.58 -11.27 -6.60
CA SER A 132 -8.97 -12.60 -6.65
C SER A 132 -7.47 -12.53 -6.94
N TRP A 133 -6.68 -13.16 -6.08
CA TRP A 133 -5.22 -13.26 -6.16
C TRP A 133 -4.85 -14.70 -6.48
N GLY A 134 -4.09 -14.92 -7.56
CA GLY A 134 -3.73 -16.27 -8.01
C GLY A 134 -4.82 -16.93 -8.87
N VAL A 135 -4.66 -18.23 -9.12
CA VAL A 135 -5.58 -19.05 -9.93
C VAL A 135 -5.94 -20.29 -9.13
N PRO A 136 -7.14 -20.39 -8.52
CA PRO A 136 -7.42 -21.42 -7.52
C PRO A 136 -7.41 -22.84 -8.08
N LEU A 137 -7.85 -23.04 -9.32
CA LEU A 137 -7.91 -24.34 -9.97
C LEU A 137 -7.44 -24.22 -11.42
N ALA A 138 -6.49 -25.06 -11.82
CA ALA A 138 -6.05 -25.17 -13.20
C ALA A 138 -5.54 -26.59 -13.49
N GLY A 139 -6.00 -27.19 -14.61
CA GLY A 139 -5.59 -28.54 -15.01
C GLY A 139 -6.01 -29.64 -14.03
N GLY A 140 -7.06 -29.41 -13.22
CA GLY A 140 -7.49 -30.33 -12.17
C GLY A 140 -6.74 -30.20 -10.83
N TRP A 141 -5.71 -29.34 -10.76
CA TRP A 141 -4.91 -29.12 -9.57
C TRP A 141 -5.29 -27.82 -8.87
N GLN A 142 -5.27 -27.85 -7.54
CA GLN A 142 -5.45 -26.67 -6.70
C GLN A 142 -4.14 -25.92 -6.54
N HIS A 143 -4.21 -24.59 -6.52
CA HIS A 143 -3.05 -23.71 -6.37
C HIS A 143 -3.28 -22.68 -5.28
N PHE A 144 -2.20 -22.01 -4.86
CA PHE A 144 -2.33 -20.86 -3.98
C PHE A 144 -3.15 -19.76 -4.63
N ALA A 145 -4.30 -19.49 -4.04
CA ALA A 145 -5.15 -18.37 -4.39
C ALA A 145 -5.86 -17.84 -3.15
N LEU A 146 -6.01 -16.53 -3.07
CA LEU A 146 -6.68 -15.84 -1.96
C LEU A 146 -7.54 -14.72 -2.52
N ASN A 147 -8.44 -14.19 -1.70
CA ASN A 147 -9.17 -12.97 -1.98
C ASN A 147 -8.62 -11.83 -1.13
N GLY A 148 -8.26 -10.72 -1.77
CA GLY A 148 -7.83 -9.51 -1.08
C GLY A 148 -8.96 -8.90 -0.23
N PRO A 149 -8.67 -8.26 0.92
CA PRO A 149 -9.70 -7.60 1.72
C PRO A 149 -10.36 -6.41 0.98
N ASP A 150 -11.67 -6.46 0.75
CA ASP A 150 -12.41 -5.45 -0.05
C ASP A 150 -12.18 -3.99 0.38
N ALA A 151 -11.95 -3.76 1.67
CA ALA A 151 -11.65 -2.45 2.24
C ALA A 151 -10.39 -1.80 1.66
N LEU A 152 -9.43 -2.60 1.16
CA LEU A 152 -8.15 -2.13 0.62
C LEU A 152 -8.11 -2.07 -0.91
N ILE A 153 -9.19 -2.43 -1.61
CA ILE A 153 -9.24 -2.37 -3.06
C ILE A 153 -9.03 -0.93 -3.52
N HIS A 154 -8.14 -0.75 -4.48
CA HIS A 154 -7.92 0.54 -5.11
C HIS A 154 -9.04 0.83 -6.12
N LYS A 155 -9.90 1.81 -5.80
CA LYS A 155 -11.10 2.16 -6.59
C LYS A 155 -10.93 3.36 -7.53
N SER A 156 -9.70 3.88 -7.71
CA SER A 156 -9.49 5.06 -8.57
C SER A 156 -9.63 4.69 -10.04
N THR A 157 -10.34 5.52 -10.79
CA THR A 157 -10.47 5.43 -12.26
C THR A 157 -9.36 6.17 -13.00
N VAL A 158 -8.63 7.04 -12.28
CA VAL A 158 -7.61 7.93 -12.85
C VAL A 158 -6.20 7.41 -12.61
N GLN A 159 -6.01 6.76 -11.45
CA GLN A 159 -4.73 6.23 -11.01
C GLN A 159 -4.83 4.71 -10.95
N THR A 160 -3.83 4.01 -11.46
CA THR A 160 -3.72 2.57 -11.31
C THR A 160 -3.09 2.22 -9.95
N ALA A 161 -3.32 1.00 -9.45
CA ALA A 161 -2.66 0.52 -8.23
C ALA A 161 -1.13 0.63 -8.30
N ASN A 162 -0.52 0.33 -9.45
CA ASN A 162 0.92 0.46 -9.67
C ASN A 162 1.40 1.91 -9.58
N GLN A 163 0.64 2.86 -10.15
CA GLN A 163 0.94 4.28 -10.03
C GLN A 163 0.81 4.76 -8.58
N ARG A 164 -0.19 4.29 -7.83
CA ARG A 164 -0.32 4.58 -6.39
C ARG A 164 0.90 4.10 -5.60
N MET A 165 1.33 2.85 -5.80
CA MET A 165 2.53 2.32 -5.16
C MET A 165 3.79 3.09 -5.56
N ALA A 166 3.91 3.49 -6.83
CA ALA A 166 5.04 4.32 -7.30
C ALA A 166 5.05 5.71 -6.66
N THR A 167 3.88 6.35 -6.51
CA THR A 167 3.75 7.63 -5.78
C THR A 167 4.17 7.47 -4.33
N ALA A 168 3.67 6.44 -3.62
CA ALA A 168 4.07 6.19 -2.23
C ALA A 168 5.59 6.04 -2.07
N ARG A 169 6.27 5.37 -3.02
CA ARG A 169 7.74 5.27 -3.02
C ARG A 169 8.46 6.60 -3.24
N ARG A 170 7.87 7.52 -3.99
CA ARG A 170 8.38 8.88 -4.12
C ARG A 170 8.15 9.64 -2.81
N ASP A 171 6.96 9.53 -2.25
CA ASP A 171 6.53 10.24 -1.05
C ASP A 171 7.38 9.87 0.16
N PHE A 172 7.74 8.59 0.30
CA PHE A 172 8.70 8.13 1.30
C PHE A 172 10.03 8.88 1.22
N ARG A 173 10.61 8.99 0.01
CA ARG A 173 11.89 9.68 -0.19
C ARG A 173 11.77 11.17 0.15
N VAL A 174 10.73 11.82 -0.36
CA VAL A 174 10.50 13.26 -0.11
C VAL A 174 10.31 13.54 1.38
N LEU A 175 9.55 12.69 2.08
CA LEU A 175 9.32 12.83 3.51
C LEU A 175 10.58 12.52 4.33
N ALA A 176 11.34 11.49 3.96
CA ALA A 176 12.62 11.17 4.59
C ALA A 176 13.62 12.33 4.45
N ASP A 177 13.67 12.97 3.28
CA ASP A 177 14.49 14.15 3.04
C ASP A 177 14.03 15.33 3.91
N ALA A 178 12.72 15.58 3.99
CA ALA A 178 12.17 16.65 4.82
C ALA A 178 12.49 16.45 6.32
N LEU A 179 12.36 15.23 6.83
CA LEU A 179 12.69 14.87 8.22
C LEU A 179 14.20 15.00 8.54
N ARG A 180 15.07 14.94 7.52
CA ARG A 180 16.52 15.19 7.68
C ARG A 180 16.84 16.67 7.61
N MET A 181 16.13 17.42 6.77
CA MET A 181 16.35 18.85 6.56
C MET A 181 15.84 19.69 7.73
N PHE A 182 14.69 19.34 8.30
CA PHE A 182 14.09 20.05 9.42
C PHE A 182 14.16 19.18 10.66
N ASP A 183 14.74 19.70 11.73
CA ASP A 183 14.83 18.95 12.98
C ASP A 183 13.52 18.99 13.79
N SER A 184 13.48 18.15 14.84
CA SER A 184 12.31 18.07 15.72
C SER A 184 12.04 19.39 16.45
N ALA A 185 13.06 20.21 16.72
CA ALA A 185 12.91 21.46 17.46
C ALA A 185 12.23 22.53 16.60
N ALA A 186 12.67 22.67 15.35
CA ALA A 186 12.04 23.54 14.35
C ALA A 186 10.59 23.14 14.10
N ALA A 187 10.29 21.83 14.00
CA ALA A 187 8.92 21.34 13.87
C ALA A 187 8.04 21.72 15.08
N THR A 188 8.55 21.54 16.31
CA THR A 188 7.83 21.93 17.53
C THR A 188 7.63 23.45 17.62
N GLN A 189 8.65 24.23 17.28
CA GLN A 189 8.56 25.69 17.26
C GLN A 189 7.54 26.18 16.22
N ALA A 190 7.50 25.58 15.03
CA ALA A 190 6.51 25.90 14.01
C ALA A 190 5.09 25.65 14.51
N VAL A 191 4.83 24.51 15.17
CA VAL A 191 3.53 24.21 15.78
C VAL A 191 3.18 25.25 16.86
N ALA A 192 4.13 25.62 17.72
CA ALA A 192 3.90 26.64 18.74
C ALA A 192 3.51 27.98 18.11
N LEU A 193 4.27 28.46 17.12
CA LEU A 193 3.98 29.72 16.41
C LEU A 193 2.62 29.70 15.69
N LEU A 194 2.24 28.57 15.09
CA LEU A 194 0.95 28.44 14.42
C LEU A 194 -0.23 28.42 15.41
N LYS A 195 0.00 28.05 16.67
CA LYS A 195 -1.01 28.04 17.73
C LYS A 195 -1.20 29.40 18.41
N THR A 196 -0.23 30.31 18.35
CA THR A 196 -0.34 31.64 18.98
C THR A 196 -1.19 32.65 18.19
N ASP A 197 -1.78 32.24 17.06
CA ASP A 197 -2.56 33.07 16.12
C ASP A 197 -1.81 34.33 15.62
N SER A 198 -0.48 34.33 15.75
CA SER A 198 0.42 35.41 15.32
C SER A 198 0.66 35.43 13.80
N LEU A 199 0.33 34.34 13.11
CA LEU A 199 0.53 34.17 11.68
C LEU A 199 -0.79 34.20 10.92
N TYR A 200 -0.85 35.02 9.87
CA TYR A 200 -2.05 35.18 9.04
C TYR A 200 -2.54 33.84 8.44
N ARG A 201 -3.74 33.39 8.82
CA ARG A 201 -4.36 32.13 8.37
C ARG A 201 -3.54 30.87 8.71
N ALA A 202 -2.86 30.88 9.86
CA ALA A 202 -2.08 29.75 10.39
C ALA A 202 -2.84 28.42 10.39
N GLN A 203 -4.16 28.46 10.65
CA GLN A 203 -5.04 27.30 10.77
C GLN A 203 -5.02 26.41 9.53
N ARG A 204 -4.70 26.96 8.34
CA ARG A 204 -4.65 26.22 7.07
C ARG A 204 -3.55 25.15 7.01
N ILE A 205 -2.49 25.29 7.82
CA ILE A 205 -1.34 24.37 7.78
C ILE A 205 -1.01 23.76 9.15
N LEU A 206 -1.76 24.13 10.20
CA LEU A 206 -1.53 23.65 11.56
C LEU A 206 -1.58 22.13 11.66
N GLU A 207 -2.55 21.49 11.01
CA GLU A 207 -2.67 20.02 11.00
C GLU A 207 -1.45 19.33 10.39
N MET A 208 -0.92 19.88 9.28
CA MET A 208 0.30 19.38 8.65
C MET A 208 1.52 19.56 9.55
N ALA A 209 1.61 20.70 10.25
CA ALA A 209 2.71 20.96 11.18
C ALA A 209 2.67 20.00 12.38
N GLN A 210 1.48 19.79 12.95
CA GLN A 210 1.29 18.87 14.08
C GLN A 210 1.62 17.44 13.66
N TRP A 211 1.10 16.98 12.51
CA TRP A 211 1.41 15.66 11.97
C TRP A 211 2.92 15.46 11.74
N PHE A 212 3.61 16.48 11.20
CA PHE A 212 5.05 16.41 10.97
C PHE A 212 5.86 16.39 12.29
N ALA A 213 5.45 17.18 13.28
CA ALA A 213 6.06 17.16 14.61
C ALA A 213 5.83 15.81 15.33
N ASP A 214 4.61 15.28 15.26
CA ASP A 214 4.26 13.97 15.84
C ASP A 214 5.06 12.84 15.17
N LEU A 215 5.31 12.94 13.86
CA LEU A 215 6.17 12.00 13.15
C LEU A 215 7.62 12.06 13.63
N HIS A 216 8.18 13.25 13.90
CA HIS A 216 9.51 13.36 14.53
C HIS A 216 9.56 12.66 15.91
N VAL A 217 8.49 12.78 16.70
CA VAL A 217 8.39 12.11 18.01
C VAL A 217 8.31 10.60 17.83
N ALA A 218 7.47 10.11 16.91
CA ALA A 218 7.29 8.68 16.65
C ALA A 218 8.57 8.00 16.14
N LEU A 219 9.46 8.73 15.48
CA LEU A 219 10.72 8.23 14.94
C LEU A 219 11.92 8.46 15.88
N ARG A 220 11.71 9.10 17.04
CA ARG A 220 12.79 9.45 17.96
C ARG A 220 13.41 8.20 18.56
N GLY A 221 14.72 8.03 18.37
CA GLY A 221 15.47 6.88 18.89
C GLY A 221 15.40 5.63 18.01
N GLU A 222 14.47 5.59 17.05
CA GLU A 222 14.31 4.48 16.13
C GLU A 222 15.34 4.50 15.01
N ARG A 223 15.84 3.31 14.63
CA ARG A 223 16.90 3.15 13.63
C ARG A 223 16.64 1.97 12.70
N GLY A 224 17.31 1.97 11.55
CA GLY A 224 17.24 0.90 10.56
C GLY A 224 15.81 0.57 10.13
N LYS A 225 15.52 -0.73 10.00
CA LYS A 225 14.22 -1.24 9.50
C LYS A 225 13.02 -0.71 10.26
N VAL A 226 13.09 -0.62 11.59
CA VAL A 226 11.95 -0.16 12.42
C VAL A 226 11.58 1.28 12.06
N ARG A 227 12.58 2.14 11.91
CA ARG A 227 12.40 3.54 11.51
C ARG A 227 11.77 3.65 10.11
N ASP A 228 12.26 2.86 9.16
CA ASP A 228 11.75 2.85 7.79
C ASP A 228 10.32 2.31 7.73
N ASN A 229 10.02 1.28 8.51
CA ASN A 229 8.68 0.71 8.62
C ASN A 229 7.66 1.70 9.18
N LEU A 230 8.02 2.44 10.24
CA LEU A 230 7.18 3.52 10.78
C LEU A 230 6.96 4.64 9.76
N LEU A 231 7.99 4.98 8.99
CA LEU A 231 7.88 5.96 7.92
C LEU A 231 6.97 5.48 6.77
N TRP A 232 7.04 4.20 6.38
CA TRP A 232 6.11 3.61 5.42
C TRP A 232 4.67 3.64 5.90
N ARG A 233 4.43 3.36 7.18
CA ARG A 233 3.10 3.51 7.79
C ARG A 233 2.61 4.94 7.70
N ALA A 234 3.46 5.91 8.03
CA ALA A 234 3.12 7.33 7.93
C ALA A 234 2.78 7.75 6.50
N VAL A 235 3.52 7.25 5.50
CA VAL A 235 3.23 7.52 4.07
C VAL A 235 1.91 6.88 3.65
N ALA A 236 1.62 5.65 4.10
CA ALA A 236 0.40 4.94 3.72
C ALA A 236 -0.88 5.61 4.25
N SER A 237 -0.80 6.26 5.42
CA SER A 237 -1.93 6.97 6.06
C SER A 237 -1.88 8.49 5.92
N ALA A 238 -0.85 9.05 5.27
CA ALA A 238 -0.69 10.49 5.12
C ALA A 238 -1.86 11.11 4.34
N PRO A 239 -2.43 12.22 4.84
CA PRO A 239 -3.33 13.03 4.03
C PRO A 239 -2.65 13.56 2.77
N ALA A 240 -3.46 13.93 1.78
CA ALA A 240 -2.95 14.45 0.52
C ALA A 240 -1.95 15.59 0.74
N CYS A 241 -0.79 15.50 0.08
CA CYS A 241 0.30 16.46 0.12
C CYS A 241 1.10 16.55 1.45
N PHE A 242 0.75 15.80 2.51
CA PHE A 242 1.47 15.89 3.80
C PHE A 242 2.91 15.35 3.71
N CYS A 243 3.18 14.41 2.80
CA CYS A 243 4.55 13.95 2.54
C CYS A 243 5.44 14.99 1.85
N HIS A 244 4.88 16.05 1.24
CA HIS A 244 5.61 17.03 0.45
C HIS A 244 5.95 18.32 1.23
N VAL A 245 6.19 18.22 2.54
CA VAL A 245 6.42 19.35 3.47
C VAL A 245 7.31 20.46 2.89
N ARG A 246 8.43 20.11 2.26
CA ARG A 246 9.38 21.07 1.66
C ARG A 246 8.74 22.01 0.63
N ASN A 247 7.75 21.52 -0.12
CA ASN A 247 7.09 22.26 -1.19
C ASN A 247 5.82 22.99 -0.73
N THR A 248 5.55 23.00 0.57
CA THR A 248 4.37 23.66 1.15
C THR A 248 4.76 24.93 1.91
N MET A 249 3.74 25.67 2.33
CA MET A 249 3.92 26.83 3.21
C MET A 249 4.58 26.46 4.55
N LEU A 250 4.34 25.24 5.05
CA LEU A 250 5.03 24.73 6.23
C LEU A 250 6.54 24.62 5.98
N GLY A 251 6.97 24.08 4.84
CA GLY A 251 8.38 24.03 4.47
C GLY A 251 9.05 25.40 4.47
N THR A 252 8.36 26.42 3.97
CA THR A 252 8.90 27.80 3.99
C THR A 252 9.02 28.37 5.41
N LEU A 253 8.04 28.09 6.28
CA LEU A 253 8.08 28.49 7.68
C LEU A 253 9.22 27.79 8.43
N LEU A 254 9.40 26.48 8.21
CA LEU A 254 10.48 25.71 8.82
C LEU A 254 11.86 26.20 8.37
N GLN A 255 12.01 26.60 7.10
CA GLN A 255 13.23 27.23 6.60
C GLN A 255 13.51 28.58 7.26
N ASP A 256 12.50 29.44 7.38
CA ASP A 256 12.65 30.74 8.04
C ASP A 256 13.03 30.57 9.53
N ILE A 257 12.46 29.56 10.22
CA ILE A 257 12.83 29.19 11.60
C ILE A 257 14.27 28.66 11.66
N ALA A 258 14.65 27.73 10.79
CA ALA A 258 15.98 27.12 10.76
C ALA A 258 17.09 28.15 10.47
N HIS A 259 16.79 29.19 9.68
CA HIS A 259 17.69 30.31 9.42
C HIS A 259 17.71 31.37 10.54
N GLY A 260 16.94 31.20 11.61
CA GLY A 260 16.92 32.12 12.74
C GLY A 260 16.34 33.50 12.40
N ILE A 261 15.42 33.57 11.44
CA ILE A 261 14.81 34.84 11.01
C ILE A 261 13.94 35.40 12.14
N PRO A 262 14.03 36.72 12.44
CA PRO A 262 13.19 37.34 13.47
C PRO A 262 11.69 37.16 13.22
N LEU A 263 10.92 36.94 14.28
CA LEU A 263 9.49 36.57 14.19
C LEU A 263 8.66 37.53 13.34
N ASP A 264 8.86 38.85 13.46
CA ASP A 264 8.11 39.85 12.69
C ASP A 264 8.37 39.73 11.18
N ALA A 265 9.62 39.42 10.80
CA ALA A 265 9.98 39.18 9.41
C ALA A 265 9.38 37.86 8.89
N VAL A 266 9.34 36.81 9.73
CA VAL A 266 8.66 35.54 9.41
C VAL A 266 7.16 35.79 9.18
N ALA A 267 6.49 36.51 10.09
CA ALA A 267 5.07 36.81 9.99
C ALA A 267 4.73 37.59 8.72
N SER A 268 5.55 38.59 8.38
CA SER A 268 5.39 39.38 7.15
C SER A 268 5.55 38.53 5.87
N ARG A 269 6.61 37.72 5.79
CA ARG A 269 6.83 36.79 4.66
C ARG A 269 5.71 35.77 4.53
N PHE A 270 5.25 35.22 5.66
CA PHE A 270 4.16 34.27 5.71
C PHE A 270 2.87 34.89 5.17
N ALA A 271 2.50 36.08 5.65
CA ALA A 271 1.30 36.81 5.20
C ALA A 271 1.37 37.14 3.70
N GLN A 272 2.53 37.54 3.17
CA GLN A 272 2.71 37.83 1.76
C GLN A 272 2.46 36.61 0.86
N ARG A 273 2.91 35.42 1.28
CA ARG A 273 2.70 34.17 0.55
C ARG A 273 1.28 33.63 0.72
N MET A 274 0.71 33.78 1.91
CA MET A 274 -0.67 33.37 2.25
C MET A 274 -1.74 34.37 1.79
N HIS A 275 -1.34 35.43 1.08
CA HIS A 275 -2.25 36.45 0.59
C HIS A 275 -3.37 35.82 -0.26
N PRO A 276 -4.66 36.13 -0.02
CA PRO A 276 -5.78 35.42 -0.64
C PRO A 276 -5.83 35.47 -2.16
N LEU A 277 -5.25 36.52 -2.77
CA LEU A 277 -5.17 36.67 -4.22
C LEU A 277 -4.06 35.82 -4.86
N ARG A 278 -3.11 35.31 -4.07
CA ARG A 278 -1.94 34.54 -4.54
C ARG A 278 -2.02 33.07 -4.12
N TYR A 279 -2.31 32.82 -2.84
CA TYR A 279 -2.26 31.47 -2.29
C TYR A 279 -3.33 30.57 -2.94
N GLN A 280 -2.87 29.46 -3.52
CA GLN A 280 -3.71 28.50 -4.26
C GLN A 280 -4.54 29.15 -5.40
N ARG A 281 -4.10 30.29 -5.93
CA ARG A 281 -4.70 30.95 -7.09
C ARG A 281 -3.70 31.02 -8.24
N PRO A 282 -3.90 30.26 -9.32
CA PRO A 282 -3.12 30.40 -10.54
C PRO A 282 -3.19 31.84 -11.05
N GLN A 283 -2.03 32.45 -11.34
CA GLN A 283 -1.93 33.82 -11.87
C GLN A 283 -1.85 33.85 -13.40
N CYS A 284 -1.64 32.69 -14.02
CA CYS A 284 -1.52 32.54 -15.46
C CYS A 284 -2.62 31.61 -15.97
N ALA A 285 -3.07 31.85 -17.20
CA ALA A 285 -3.95 30.92 -17.89
C ALA A 285 -3.28 29.55 -18.06
N PRO A 286 -4.05 28.46 -18.07
CA PRO A 286 -3.50 27.13 -18.34
C PRO A 286 -2.90 27.08 -19.75
N THR A 287 -1.78 26.39 -19.89
CA THR A 287 -1.16 26.12 -21.19
C THR A 287 -2.00 25.11 -21.99
N GLU A 288 -1.82 25.06 -23.31
CA GLU A 288 -2.49 24.06 -24.16
C GLU A 288 -2.24 22.63 -23.68
N GLY A 289 -1.02 22.31 -23.25
CA GLY A 289 -0.69 21.02 -22.66
C GLY A 289 -1.48 20.69 -21.39
N ASN A 290 -1.67 21.67 -20.50
CA ASN A 290 -2.48 21.49 -19.30
C ASN A 290 -3.96 21.28 -19.63
N ILE A 291 -4.47 21.99 -20.65
CA ILE A 291 -5.84 21.81 -21.14
C ILE A 291 -6.02 20.40 -21.68
N ALA A 292 -5.13 19.94 -22.56
CA ALA A 292 -5.19 18.59 -23.13
C ALA A 292 -5.10 17.48 -22.07
N GLN A 293 -4.29 17.67 -21.02
CA GLN A 293 -4.24 16.73 -19.90
C GLN A 293 -5.53 16.74 -19.08
N ALA A 294 -6.12 17.91 -18.84
CA ALA A 294 -7.39 18.03 -18.13
C ALA A 294 -8.55 17.38 -18.89
N GLU A 295 -8.59 17.53 -20.22
CA GLU A 295 -9.60 16.88 -21.08
C GLU A 295 -9.49 15.36 -21.01
N LYS A 296 -8.27 14.81 -21.13
CA LYS A 296 -8.02 13.37 -20.96
C LYS A 296 -8.45 12.87 -19.58
N LEU A 297 -8.26 13.67 -18.54
CA LEU A 297 -8.69 13.34 -17.18
C LEU A 297 -10.23 13.30 -17.07
N VAL A 298 -10.91 14.30 -17.62
CA VAL A 298 -12.37 14.39 -17.66
C VAL A 298 -12.97 13.20 -18.41
N GLU A 299 -12.35 12.79 -19.51
CA GLU A 299 -12.77 11.62 -20.28
C GLU A 299 -12.60 10.32 -19.46
N LYS A 300 -11.44 10.13 -18.82
CA LYS A 300 -11.19 8.97 -17.94
C LYS A 300 -12.17 8.88 -16.77
N LEU A 301 -12.58 10.03 -16.24
CA LEU A 301 -13.58 10.11 -15.18
C LEU A 301 -15.01 9.81 -15.68
N GLY A 302 -15.25 9.80 -16.99
CA GLY A 302 -16.59 9.62 -17.58
C GLY A 302 -17.51 10.84 -17.41
N ILE A 303 -16.97 11.99 -17.00
CA ILE A 303 -17.76 13.21 -16.70
C ILE A 303 -17.79 14.22 -17.85
N ALA A 304 -17.33 13.83 -19.05
CA ALA A 304 -17.27 14.72 -20.22
C ALA A 304 -18.61 15.39 -20.55
N ARG A 305 -19.73 14.69 -20.33
CA ARG A 305 -21.08 15.24 -20.56
C ARG A 305 -21.39 16.43 -19.64
N SER A 306 -20.80 16.48 -18.45
CA SER A 306 -21.00 17.56 -17.47
C SER A 306 -20.39 18.89 -17.91
N LEU A 307 -19.45 18.90 -18.86
CA LEU A 307 -18.87 20.13 -19.39
C LEU A 307 -19.74 20.80 -20.44
N LYS A 308 -20.72 20.09 -21.02
CA LYS A 308 -21.61 20.65 -22.04
C LYS A 308 -22.55 21.66 -21.38
N ARG A 309 -22.35 22.94 -21.65
CA ARG A 309 -23.33 23.98 -21.32
C ARG A 309 -24.46 23.91 -22.34
N ARG A 310 -25.65 23.49 -21.90
CA ARG A 310 -26.89 23.60 -22.67
C ARG A 310 -27.94 24.30 -21.83
N TYR A 311 -28.89 24.95 -22.48
CA TYR A 311 -30.06 25.49 -21.79
C TYR A 311 -30.92 24.35 -21.22
N ALA A 312 -31.51 24.59 -20.05
CA ALA A 312 -32.53 23.72 -19.49
C ALA A 312 -33.79 23.80 -20.36
N ARG A 313 -34.46 22.67 -20.57
CA ARG A 313 -35.73 22.60 -21.29
C ARG A 313 -36.90 22.68 -20.30
N LEU A 314 -38.06 23.16 -20.77
CA LEU A 314 -39.26 23.26 -19.93
C LEU A 314 -39.64 21.91 -19.30
N GLU A 315 -39.47 20.82 -20.04
CA GLU A 315 -39.69 19.43 -19.62
C GLU A 315 -38.80 18.96 -18.45
N GLU A 316 -37.70 19.65 -18.19
CA GLU A 316 -36.73 19.31 -17.12
C GLU A 316 -37.00 20.09 -15.82
N ILE A 317 -37.95 21.03 -15.85
CA ILE A 317 -38.31 21.87 -14.71
C ILE A 317 -39.44 21.17 -13.95
N ARG A 318 -39.16 20.76 -12.71
CA ARG A 318 -40.20 20.25 -11.81
C ARG A 318 -41.03 21.43 -11.30
N THR A 319 -42.24 21.60 -11.81
CA THR A 319 -43.13 22.67 -11.38
C THR A 319 -43.80 22.32 -10.05
N LEU A 320 -43.95 23.33 -9.18
CA LEU A 320 -44.67 23.20 -7.91
C LEU A 320 -46.19 23.33 -8.10
N TRP A 321 -46.60 23.89 -9.23
CA TRP A 321 -48.00 24.09 -9.60
C TRP A 321 -48.17 23.67 -11.06
N THR A 322 -49.19 22.86 -11.31
CA THR A 322 -49.68 22.48 -12.63
C THR A 322 -51.11 23.00 -12.71
N GLU A 323 -51.41 23.78 -13.75
CA GLU A 323 -52.77 24.23 -14.08
C GLU A 323 -53.69 23.05 -14.43
#